data_AF-A0AAQ0R6Y6-F1
#
_entry.id   AF-A0AAQ0R6Y6-F1
#
_cell.length_a   1.000
_cell.length_b   1.000
_cell.length_c   1.000
_cell.angle_alpha   90.00
_cell.angle_beta   90.00
_cell.angle_gamma   90.00
#
_symmetry.space_group_name_H-M   'P 1'
#
loop_
_entity.id
_entity.type
_entity.pdbx_description
1 polymer ?
#
loop_
_entity_poly.entity_id
_entity_poly.type
_entity_poly.pdbx_seq_one_letter_code
_entity_poly.pdbx_strand_id
1 'polypeptide(L)'
;MDSRDAWQLDGEDLKGEVLDLVRARHELQSRMVLLIVEIFSRDVLGGKGFRAIAQWLHGSTNLEIGECSLLVGLARLLMLEPVVGDAFHRGDVDALKAR
;
A
#
# COMPACT_ATOMS: atom_id res chain seq x y z
N MET A 1 -5.33 -13.25 14.63
CA MET A 1 -5.23 -14.48 13.85
C MET A 1 -4.30 -15.37 14.65
N ASP A 2 -4.81 -16.45 15.23
CA ASP A 2 -3.93 -17.48 15.82
C ASP A 2 -3.21 -18.14 14.65
N SER A 3 -1.97 -17.76 14.42
CA SER A 3 -1.16 -18.34 13.35
C SER A 3 -0.67 -19.69 13.85
N ARG A 4 -1.10 -20.77 13.18
CA ARG A 4 -0.42 -22.07 13.31
C ARG A 4 1.04 -21.89 12.86
N ASP A 5 1.95 -22.62 13.48
CA ASP A 5 3.35 -22.58 13.05
C ASP A 5 3.49 -23.23 11.67
N ALA A 6 4.41 -22.73 10.83
CA ALA A 6 4.59 -23.22 9.46
C ALA A 6 4.84 -24.74 9.37
N TRP A 7 5.46 -25.34 10.39
CA TRP A 7 5.71 -26.78 10.45
C TRP A 7 4.45 -27.64 10.67
N GLN A 8 3.33 -27.02 11.06
CA GLN A 8 2.05 -27.67 11.35
C GLN A 8 1.10 -27.72 10.13
N LEU A 9 1.48 -27.06 9.04
CA LEU A 9 0.66 -26.90 7.85
C LEU A 9 1.02 -27.96 6.80
N ASP A 10 0.02 -28.59 6.20
CA ASP A 10 0.24 -29.40 5.00
C ASP A 10 0.44 -28.53 3.74
N GLY A 11 0.66 -29.17 2.59
CA GLY A 11 0.96 -28.47 1.34
C GLY A 11 -0.16 -27.56 0.82
N GLU A 12 -1.43 -27.87 1.10
CA GLU A 12 -2.56 -27.03 0.69
C GLU A 12 -2.81 -25.93 1.72
N ASP A 13 -2.69 -26.25 3.01
CA ASP A 13 -2.75 -25.28 4.10
C ASP A 13 -1.67 -24.19 3.95
N LEU A 14 -0.44 -24.56 3.56
CA LEU A 14 0.63 -23.60 3.28
C LEU A 14 0.28 -22.63 2.14
N LYS A 15 -0.32 -23.13 1.06
CA LYS A 15 -0.76 -22.28 -0.06
C LYS A 15 -1.88 -21.35 0.39
N GLY A 16 -2.83 -21.85 1.18
CA GLY A 16 -3.92 -21.07 1.76
C GLY A 16 -3.40 -19.90 2.59
N GLU A 17 -2.50 -20.18 3.54
CA GLU A 17 -1.90 -19.16 4.41
C GLU A 17 -1.13 -18.11 3.61
N VAL A 18 -0.39 -18.50 2.57
CA VAL A 18 0.29 -17.53 1.69
C VAL A 18 -0.71 -16.63 0.96
N LEU A 19 -1.80 -17.20 0.42
CA LEU A 19 -2.81 -16.41 -0.28
C LEU A 19 -3.55 -15.45 0.66
N ASP A 20 -3.79 -15.86 1.90
CA ASP A 20 -4.41 -15.02 2.92
C ASP A 20 -3.49 -13.87 3.35
N LEU A 21 -2.19 -14.14 3.52
CA LEU A 21 -1.20 -13.09 3.78
C LEU A 21 -1.06 -12.13 2.60
N VAL A 22 -1.11 -12.61 1.36
CA VAL A 22 -1.09 -11.75 0.16
C VAL A 22 -2.34 -10.86 0.11
N ARG A 23 -3.52 -11.39 0.46
CA ARG A 23 -4.76 -10.61 0.56
C ARG A 23 -4.65 -9.53 1.65
N ALA A 24 -4.20 -9.90 2.85
CA ALA A 24 -4.01 -8.96 3.94
C ALA A 24 -2.99 -7.87 3.59
N ARG A 25 -1.88 -8.24 2.93
CA ARG A 25 -0.89 -7.29 2.40
C ARG A 25 -1.52 -6.33 1.42
N HIS A 26 -2.32 -6.82 0.47
CA HIS A 26 -3.02 -5.98 -0.49
C HIS A 26 -3.96 -4.98 0.20
N GLU A 27 -4.78 -5.42 1.16
CA GLU A 27 -5.69 -4.54 1.90
C GLU A 27 -4.95 -3.44 2.67
N LEU A 28 -3.87 -3.81 3.38
CA LEU A 28 -3.03 -2.86 4.10
C LEU A 28 -2.33 -1.87 3.16
N GLN A 29 -1.82 -2.35 2.03
CA GLN A 29 -1.18 -1.51 1.03
C GLN A 29 -2.17 -0.52 0.41
N SER A 30 -3.39 -0.97 0.09
CA SER A 30 -4.44 -0.11 -0.44
C SER A 30 -4.85 0.97 0.54
N ARG A 31 -5.04 0.61 1.82
CA ARG A 31 -5.31 1.58 2.89
C ARG A 31 -4.17 2.59 3.04
N MET A 32 -2.92 2.15 2.97
CA MET A 32 -1.76 3.04 3.05
C MET A 32 -1.74 4.06 1.91
N VAL A 33 -2.03 3.64 0.67
CA VAL A 33 -2.12 4.53 -0.49
C VAL A 33 -3.17 5.63 -0.28
N LEU A 34 -4.36 5.27 0.22
CA LEU A 34 -5.42 6.24 0.51
C LEU A 34 -5.00 7.26 1.58
N LEU A 35 -4.30 6.81 2.62
CA LEU A 35 -3.76 7.73 3.63
C LEU A 35 -2.68 8.65 3.04
N ILE A 36 -1.89 8.18 2.08
CA ILE A 36 -0.92 9.03 1.37
C ILE A 36 -1.64 10.09 0.50
N VAL A 37 -2.78 9.74 -0.12
CA VAL A 37 -3.64 10.74 -0.81
C VAL A 37 -4.06 11.84 0.16
N GLU A 38 -4.54 11.47 1.35
CA GLU A 38 -4.92 12.45 2.37
C GLU A 38 -3.75 13.33 2.83
N ILE A 39 -2.54 12.77 2.91
CA ILE A 39 -1.32 13.53 3.22
C ILE A 39 -1.06 14.59 2.13
N PHE A 40 -1.25 14.24 0.85
CA PHE A 40 -1.17 15.21 -0.26
C PHE A 40 -2.24 16.30 -0.14
N SER A 41 -3.50 15.92 0.00
CA SER A 41 -4.62 16.85 0.00
C SER A 41 -4.59 17.84 1.17
N ARG A 42 -4.03 17.44 2.31
CA ARG A 42 -3.96 18.25 3.53
C ARG A 42 -2.63 18.99 3.72
N ASP A 43 -1.65 18.78 2.82
CA ASP A 43 -0.29 19.34 2.90
C ASP A 43 0.41 19.16 4.28
N VAL A 44 0.18 18.01 4.94
CA VAL A 44 0.62 17.77 6.33
C VAL A 44 2.12 17.49 6.48
N LEU A 45 2.86 17.38 5.38
CA LEU A 45 4.30 17.15 5.38
C LEU A 45 5.11 18.45 5.50
N GLY A 46 4.48 19.61 5.27
CA GLY A 46 5.08 20.91 5.49
C GLY A 46 5.75 21.01 6.87
N GLY A 47 7.01 21.46 6.90
CA GLY A 47 7.75 21.70 8.16
C GLY A 47 8.61 20.55 8.69
N LYS A 48 8.58 19.34 8.10
CA LYS A 48 9.40 18.20 8.56
C LYS A 48 10.79 18.05 7.92
N GLY A 49 11.22 19.01 7.09
CA GLY A 49 12.54 18.98 6.43
C GLY A 49 12.66 17.98 5.26
N PHE A 50 11.63 17.18 4.97
CA PHE A 50 11.58 16.32 3.80
C PHE A 50 11.00 17.08 2.60
N ARG A 51 11.60 16.90 1.42
CA ARG A 51 11.13 17.55 0.17
C ARG A 51 10.03 16.75 -0.53
N ALA A 52 9.83 15.48 -0.17
CA ALA A 52 8.85 14.60 -0.79
C ALA A 52 8.37 13.50 0.18
N ILE A 53 7.12 13.05 0.01
CA ILE A 53 6.52 11.96 0.79
C ILE A 53 7.36 10.67 0.72
N ALA A 54 7.88 10.33 -0.47
CA ALA A 54 8.67 9.11 -0.65
C ALA A 54 9.97 9.14 0.18
N GLN A 55 10.61 10.31 0.31
CA GLN A 55 11.81 10.47 1.14
C GLN A 55 11.46 10.36 2.63
N TRP A 56 10.32 10.93 3.04
CA TRP A 56 9.84 10.79 4.41
C TRP A 56 9.54 9.33 4.76
N LEU A 57 8.85 8.59 3.89
CA LEU A 57 8.59 7.16 4.09
C LEU A 57 9.89 6.35 4.18
N HIS A 58 10.82 6.56 3.25
CA HIS A 58 12.10 5.87 3.24
C HIS A 58 12.94 6.18 4.48
N GLY A 59 12.97 7.43 4.94
CA GLY A 59 13.69 7.82 6.15
C GLY A 59 13.01 7.40 7.46
N SER A 60 11.74 7.00 7.43
CA SER A 60 10.95 6.65 8.63
C SER A 60 10.62 5.16 8.74
N THR A 61 11.01 4.35 7.75
CA THR A 61 10.67 2.93 7.66
C THR A 61 11.85 2.15 7.08
N ASN A 62 11.73 0.82 7.03
CA ASN A 62 12.71 -0.03 6.34
C ASN A 62 12.39 -0.25 4.86
N LEU A 63 11.45 0.51 4.29
CA LEU A 63 11.08 0.38 2.87
C LEU A 63 12.17 0.97 1.97
N GLU A 64 12.39 0.32 0.83
CA GLU A 64 13.31 0.85 -0.17
C GLU A 64 12.72 2.10 -0.82
N ILE A 65 13.58 3.02 -1.28
CA ILE A 65 13.11 4.25 -1.93
C ILE A 65 12.28 3.97 -3.19
N GLY A 66 12.55 2.86 -3.90
CA GLY A 66 11.76 2.41 -5.04
C GLY A 66 10.33 2.04 -4.65
N GLU A 67 10.16 1.29 -3.57
CA GLU A 67 8.84 0.93 -3.01
C GLU A 67 8.08 2.17 -2.55
N CYS A 68 8.76 3.08 -1.85
CA CYS A 68 8.18 4.35 -1.41
C CYS A 68 7.71 5.19 -2.61
N SER A 69 8.50 5.23 -3.69
CA SER A 69 8.17 5.98 -4.89
C SER A 69 6.96 5.39 -5.62
N LEU A 70 6.82 4.06 -5.65
CA LEU A 70 5.64 3.39 -6.22
C LEU A 70 4.36 3.71 -5.45
N LEU A 71 4.39 3.64 -4.12
CA LEU A 71 3.25 3.99 -3.27
C LEU A 71 2.81 5.43 -3.48
N VAL A 72 3.77 6.35 -3.52
CA VAL A 72 3.50 7.79 -3.71
C VAL A 72 3.05 8.09 -5.14
N GLY A 73 3.60 7.41 -6.15
CA GLY A 73 3.18 7.54 -7.54
C GLY A 73 1.74 7.08 -7.74
N LEU A 74 1.36 5.96 -7.13
CA LEU A 74 -0.01 5.48 -7.15
C LEU A 74 -0.96 6.44 -6.44
N ALA A 75 -0.61 6.94 -5.25
CA ALA A 75 -1.44 7.92 -4.55
C ALA A 75 -1.65 9.19 -5.40
N ARG A 76 -0.61 9.69 -6.09
CA ARG A 76 -0.75 10.80 -7.03
C ARG A 76 -1.71 10.47 -8.18
N LEU A 77 -1.61 9.28 -8.76
CA LEU A 77 -2.52 8.84 -9.83
C LEU A 77 -3.97 8.86 -9.35
N LEU A 78 -4.28 8.28 -8.19
CA LEU A 78 -5.64 8.26 -7.64
C LEU A 78 -6.17 9.66 -7.32
N MET A 79 -5.29 10.58 -6.91
CA MET A 79 -5.64 11.98 -6.66
C MET A 79 -5.97 12.74 -7.96
N LEU A 80 -5.23 12.47 -9.03
CA LEU A 80 -5.40 13.13 -10.33
C LEU A 80 -6.53 12.54 -11.16
N GLU A 81 -6.81 11.25 -11.00
CA GLU A 81 -7.82 10.49 -11.75
C GLU A 81 -8.94 10.00 -10.81
N PRO A 82 -9.91 10.86 -10.45
CA PRO A 82 -10.92 10.54 -9.43
C PRO A 82 -11.79 9.32 -9.78
N VAL A 83 -12.03 9.07 -11.07
CA VAL A 83 -12.76 7.87 -11.52
C VAL A 83 -12.00 6.58 -11.17
N VAL A 84 -10.67 6.60 -11.31
CA VAL A 84 -9.80 5.48 -10.92
C VAL A 84 -9.71 5.39 -9.40
N GLY A 85 -9.64 6.52 -8.72
CA GLY A 85 -9.74 6.62 -7.25
C GLY A 85 -11.00 5.96 -6.70
N ASP A 86 -12.16 6.26 -7.26
CA ASP A 86 -13.44 5.71 -6.85
C ASP A 86 -13.54 4.20 -7.12
N ALA A 87 -13.08 3.75 -8.29
CA ALA A 87 -13.03 2.34 -8.64
C ALA A 87 -12.09 1.56 -7.70
N PHE A 88 -10.94 2.14 -7.35
CA PHE A 88 -10.02 1.59 -6.36
C PHE A 88 -10.66 1.49 -4.97
N HIS A 89 -11.38 2.52 -4.52
CA HIS A 89 -12.09 2.50 -3.23
C HIS A 89 -13.17 1.41 -3.14
N ARG A 90 -13.86 1.12 -4.25
CA ARG A 90 -14.86 0.06 -4.31
C ARG A 90 -14.26 -1.34 -4.48
N GLY A 91 -12.94 -1.44 -4.68
CA GLY A 91 -12.26 -2.70 -4.97
C GLY A 91 -12.45 -3.20 -6.40
N ASP A 92 -12.98 -2.35 -7.29
CA ASP A 92 -13.22 -2.68 -8.70
C ASP A 92 -11.92 -2.74 -9.51
N VAL A 93 -10.88 -2.02 -9.06
CA VAL A 93 -9.56 -1.95 -9.71
C VAL A 93 -8.46 -2.21 -8.69
N ASP A 94 -7.63 -3.20 -8.98
CA ASP A 94 -6.39 -3.46 -8.23
C ASP A 94 -5.28 -2.60 -8.83
N ALA A 95 -4.88 -1.56 -8.09
CA ALA A 95 -3.86 -0.62 -8.54
C ALA A 95 -2.49 -1.24 -8.85
N LEU A 96 -2.22 -2.47 -8.40
CA LEU A 96 -0.99 -3.20 -8.68
C LEU A 96 -1.08 -4.13 -9.89
N LYS A 97 -2.29 -4.37 -10.42
CA LYS A 97 -2.52 -5.17 -11.64
C LYS A 97 -2.68 -4.32 -12.90
N ALA A 98 -2.79 -3.01 -12.79
CA ALA A 98 -2.92 -2.07 -13.91
C ALA A 98 -1.56 -1.74 -14.57
N ARG A 99 -0.67 -2.73 -14.72
CA ARG A 99 0.65 -2.57 -15.34
C ARG A 99 0.73 -3.27 -16.69
#